data_AF-A0A173L168-F1
#
_entry.id   AF-A0A173L168-F1
#
_cell.length_a   1.000
_cell.length_b   1.000
_cell.length_c   1.000
_cell.angle_alpha   90.00
_cell.angle_beta   90.00
_cell.angle_gamma   90.00
#
_symmetry.space_group_name_H-M   'P 1'
#
loop_
_entity.id
_entity.type
_entity.pdbx_description
1 polymer ?
#
loop_
_entity_poly.entity_id
_entity_poly.type
_entity_poly.pdbx_seq_one_letter_code
_entity_poly.pdbx_strand_id
1 'polypeptide(L)' 'MDTRDPIIAIGLLTQDDVRRLGENFSRLFPIPRDGAFDELIKAIDDADQQKDLRPKT' A
#
# COMPACT_ATOMS: atom_id res chain seq x y z
N MET A 1 -19.94 7.50 19.92
CA MET A 1 -19.24 7.77 18.65
C MET A 1 -20.01 7.03 17.57
N ASP A 2 -20.50 7.75 16.56
CA ASP A 2 -21.31 7.18 15.48
C ASP A 2 -20.37 6.32 14.61
N THR A 3 -20.60 5.01 14.52
CA THR A 3 -19.74 4.06 13.78
C THR A 3 -19.94 4.11 12.26
N ARG A 4 -20.44 5.25 11.76
CA ARG A 4 -20.92 5.44 10.38
C ARG A 4 -19.92 6.17 9.48
N ASP A 5 -18.75 6.53 9.99
CA ASP A 5 -17.73 7.13 9.14
C ASP A 5 -17.27 6.10 8.10
N PRO A 6 -17.37 6.40 6.80
CA PRO A 6 -16.92 5.49 5.77
C PRO A 6 -15.39 5.36 5.87
N ILE A 7 -14.92 4.19 6.29
CA ILE A 7 -13.49 3.88 6.34
C ILE A 7 -13.02 3.65 4.90
N ILE A 8 -12.12 4.51 4.42
CA ILE A 8 -11.43 4.33 3.15
C ILE A 8 -10.05 3.75 3.44
N ALA A 9 -9.84 2.49 3.05
CA ALA A 9 -8.53 1.87 3.07
C ALA A 9 -7.81 2.16 1.75
N ILE A 10 -6.66 2.82 1.82
CA ILE A 10 -5.78 3.07 0.67
C ILE A 10 -4.59 2.12 0.78
N GLY A 11 -4.49 1.19 -0.15
CA GLY A 11 -3.31 0.32 -0.31
C GLY A 11 -2.42 0.83 -1.44
N LEU A 12 -1.13 0.97 -1.18
CA LEU A 12 -0.13 1.19 -2.22
C LEU A 12 0.33 -0.17 -2.73
N LEU A 13 0.12 -0.41 -4.02
CA LEU A 13 0.34 -1.69 -4.66
C LEU A 13 1.28 -1.52 -5.84
N THR A 14 2.24 -2.43 -5.97
CA THR A 14 3.03 -2.52 -7.19
C THR A 14 2.20 -3.16 -8.31
N GLN A 15 2.70 -3.09 -9.55
CA GLN A 15 2.02 -3.74 -10.67
C GLN A 15 1.96 -5.27 -10.49
N ASP A 16 2.94 -5.88 -9.82
CA ASP A 16 2.92 -7.31 -9.49
C ASP A 16 1.86 -7.65 -8.44
N ASP A 17 1.67 -6.79 -7.43
CA ASP A 17 0.64 -7.01 -6.41
C ASP A 17 -0.75 -6.95 -7.03
N VAL A 18 -0.99 -5.97 -7.91
CA VAL A 18 -2.24 -5.86 -8.66
C VAL A 18 -2.50 -7.12 -9.49
N ARG A 19 -1.48 -7.65 -10.18
CA ARG A 19 -1.59 -8.91 -10.94
C ARG A 19 -1.95 -10.10 -10.04
N ARG A 20 -1.34 -10.19 -8.85
CA ARG A 20 -1.53 -11.30 -7.91
C ARG A 20 -2.89 -11.25 -7.20
N LEU A 21 -3.37 -10.06 -6.88
CA LEU A 21 -4.64 -9.85 -6.16
C LEU A 21 -5.87 -9.94 -7.08
N GLY A 22 -5.66 -9.86 -8.39
CA GLY A 22 -6.69 -10.06 -9.42
C GLY A 22 -7.71 -8.93 -9.49
N GLU A 23 -8.84 -9.20 -10.15
CA GLU A 23 -9.94 -8.22 -10.41
C GLU A 23 -10.77 -7.84 -9.17
N ASN A 24 -10.39 -8.30 -7.97
CA ASN A 24 -11.17 -8.11 -6.75
C ASN A 24 -11.20 -6.64 -6.25
N PHE A 25 -10.45 -5.75 -6.88
CA PHE A 25 -10.49 -4.33 -6.57
C PHE A 25 -11.55 -3.61 -7.40
N SER A 26 -12.59 -3.12 -6.73
CA SER A 26 -13.63 -2.32 -7.39
C SER A 26 -13.12 -0.96 -7.89
N ARG A 27 -11.98 -0.46 -7.39
CA ARG A 27 -11.38 0.82 -7.78
C ARG A 27 -9.85 0.75 -7.70
N LEU A 28 -9.18 1.06 -8.80
CA LEU A 28 -7.73 1.18 -8.87
C LEU A 28 -7.37 2.54 -9.49
N PHE A 29 -6.59 3.34 -8.78
CA PHE A 29 -6.15 4.65 -9.24
C PHE A 29 -4.63 4.62 -9.41
N PRO A 30 -4.10 4.76 -10.64
CA PRO A 30 -2.67 4.81 -10.85
C PRO A 30 -2.11 6.09 -10.22
N ILE A 31 -1.11 5.95 -9.37
CA ILE A 31 -0.35 7.10 -8.87
C ILE A 31 0.67 7.49 -9.94
N PRO A 32 0.60 8.71 -10.50
CA PRO A 32 1.62 9.20 -11.42
C PRO A 32 2.99 9.18 -10.74
N ARG A 33 4.05 8.88 -11.50
CA ARG A 33 5.43 9.06 -11.04
C ARG A 33 5.83 10.54 -11.11
N ASP A 34 5.10 11.39 -10.40
CA ASP A 34 5.36 12.83 -10.30
C ASP A 34 6.17 13.19 -9.04
N GLY A 35 6.52 12.19 -8.24
CA GLY A 35 7.34 12.34 -7.04
C GLY A 35 6.55 12.72 -5.78
N ALA A 36 5.23 12.98 -5.89
CA ALA A 36 4.43 13.46 -4.76
C ALA A 36 4.34 12.48 -3.59
N PHE A 37 4.55 11.19 -3.85
CA PHE A 37 4.47 10.12 -2.85
C PHE A 37 5.79 9.39 -2.63
N ASP A 38 6.91 9.88 -3.17
CA ASP A 38 8.19 9.18 -3.10
C ASP A 38 8.65 8.96 -1.65
N GLU A 39 8.45 9.94 -0.77
CA GLU A 39 8.76 9.82 0.65
C GLU A 39 7.89 8.78 1.35
N LEU A 40 6.60 8.71 1.01
CA LEU A 40 5.67 7.72 1.56
C LEU A 40 6.03 6.31 1.10
N ILE A 41 6.30 6.13 -0.20
CA ILE A 41 6.72 4.86 -0.77
C ILE A 41 8.04 4.41 -0.12
N LYS A 42 9.03 5.31 -0.02
CA LYS A 42 10.29 5.04 0.66
C LYS A 42 10.08 4.60 2.12
N ALA A 43 9.20 5.28 2.86
CA ALA A 43 8.93 4.93 4.25
C ALA A 43 8.27 3.53 4.40
N ILE A 44 7.45 3.12 3.43
CA ILE A 44 6.85 1.78 3.38
C ILE A 44 7.93 0.73 3.08
N ASP A 45 8.76 0.98 2.06
CA ASP A 45 9.86 0.09 1.69
C ASP A 45 10.84 -0.12 2.87
N ASP A 46 11.23 0.98 3.55
CA ASP A 46 12.10 0.94 4.73
C ASP A 46 11.48 0.13 5.88
N ALA A 47 10.16 0.20 6.06
CA ALA A 47 9.44 -0.52 7.11
C ALA A 47 9.32 -2.02 6.82
N ASP A 48 9.13 -2.39 5.56
CA ASP A 48 9.06 -3.79 5.15
C ASP A 48 10.44 -4.46 5.21
N GLN A 49 11.51 -3.76 4.80
CA GLN A 49 12.89 -4.23 5.01
C GLN A 49 13.19 -4.50 6.49
N GLN A 50 12.72 -3.65 7.40
CA GLN A 50 12.88 -3.86 8.85
C GLN A 50 12.06 -5.04 9.41
N LYS A 51 10.97 -5.45 8.75
CA LYS A 51 10.22 -6.65 9.13
C LYS A 51 10.98 -7.92 8.75
N ASP A 52 11.58 -7.95 7.57
CA ASP A 52 12.35 -9.11 7.09
C ASP A 52 13.64 -9.33 7.88
N LEU A 53 14.21 -8.26 8.45
CA LEU A 53 15.41 -8.31 9.29
C LEU A 53 15.15 -8.79 10.73
N ARG A 54 13.90 -8.89 11.18
CA ARG A 54 13.59 -9.42 12.51
C ARG A 54 13.76 -10.94 12.53
N PRO A 55 14.60 -11.52 13.41
CA PRO A 55 14.70 -12.96 13.54
C PRO A 55 13.33 -13.53 13.92
N LYS A 56 12.89 -14.57 13.22
CA LYS A 56 11.72 -15.36 13.62
C LYS A 56 12.05 -16.05 14.94
N THR A 57 11.48 -15.56 16.04
CA THR A 57 11.47 -16.23 17.35
C THR A 57 10.57 -17.46 17.32
#